data_AF-A0A938PGJ1-F1
#
_entry.id   AF-A0A938PGJ1-F1
#
_cell.length_a   1.000
_cell.length_b   1.000
_cell.length_c   1.000
_cell.angle_alpha   90.00
_cell.angle_beta   90.00
_cell.angle_gamma   90.00
#
_symmetry.space_group_name_H-M   'P 1'
#
loop_
_entity.id
_entity.type
_entity.pdbx_description
1 polymer ?
#
loop_
_entity_poly.entity_id
_entity_poly.type
_entity_poly.pdbx_seq_one_letter_code
_entity_poly.pdbx_strand_id
1 'polypeptide(L)'
;MGQEKLQIQMNELNAKLDIILEEIELQKRHRREMEDLKDDLMRVGKDVYQTAVEELDQIHDYVNSRDILHFGKYMLRNVNTISKVIQQLESAKDFLTDASPLIRESIIDFMAKLDEFDRKGYFEFMKELGKVSDRVVTSFNVEDIKSLGDNVVTILNTVKNLTQPDMLHTINNAINVYKKLDIEVTEKVTFLSLLKELNDPETKKGLTFAIRFLKNLANEQAVSNNKETKIVKTN
;
A
#
# COMPACT_ATOMS: atom_id res chain seq x y z
N MET A 1 73.79 -46.76 27.44
CA MET A 1 72.34 -46.74 27.17
C MET A 1 71.49 -46.12 28.29
N GLY A 2 71.88 -46.18 29.58
CA GLY A 2 71.06 -45.60 30.67
C GLY A 2 71.11 -44.07 30.79
N GLN A 3 72.27 -43.43 30.57
CA GLN A 3 72.44 -41.98 30.73
C GLN A 3 71.75 -41.16 29.62
N GLU A 4 71.77 -41.65 28.39
CA GLU A 4 71.15 -40.97 27.24
C GLU A 4 69.61 -40.92 27.36
N LYS A 5 68.99 -42.01 27.83
CA LYS A 5 67.55 -42.06 28.07
C LYS A 5 67.11 -41.09 29.18
N LEU A 6 67.96 -40.89 30.19
CA LEU A 6 67.71 -39.98 31.30
C LEU A 6 67.85 -38.51 30.87
N GLN A 7 68.81 -38.22 29.98
CA GLN A 7 68.99 -36.89 29.38
C GLN A 7 67.79 -36.52 28.48
N ILE A 8 67.29 -37.47 27.68
CA ILE A 8 66.11 -37.26 26.84
C ILE A 8 64.88 -36.97 27.70
N GLN A 9 64.68 -37.72 28.80
CA GLN A 9 63.56 -37.47 29.72
C GLN A 9 63.67 -36.12 30.44
N MET A 10 64.87 -35.67 30.83
CA MET A 10 65.04 -34.31 31.37
C MET A 10 64.71 -33.23 30.35
N ASN A 11 65.13 -33.40 29.09
CA ASN A 11 64.84 -32.44 28.05
C ASN A 11 63.34 -32.38 27.73
N GLU A 12 62.65 -33.52 27.70
CA GLU A 12 61.18 -33.57 27.55
C GLU A 12 60.46 -32.94 28.75
N LEU A 13 60.97 -33.13 29.98
CA LEU A 13 60.39 -32.52 31.18
C LEU A 13 60.57 -31.01 31.16
N ASN A 14 61.75 -30.50 30.78
CA ASN A 14 62.01 -29.07 30.67
C ASN A 14 61.08 -28.43 29.63
N ALA A 15 60.91 -29.04 28.46
CA ALA A 15 59.98 -28.55 27.44
C ALA A 15 58.53 -28.50 27.95
N LYS A 16 58.09 -29.49 28.75
CA LYS A 16 56.76 -29.48 29.36
C LYS A 16 56.63 -28.42 30.46
N LEU A 17 57.69 -28.21 31.26
CA LEU A 17 57.72 -27.18 32.29
C LEU A 17 57.69 -25.78 31.67
N ASP A 18 58.36 -25.56 30.54
CA ASP A 18 58.33 -24.29 29.82
C ASP A 18 56.92 -23.97 29.29
N ILE A 19 56.22 -24.96 28.73
CA ILE A 19 54.81 -24.81 28.30
C ILE A 19 53.89 -24.49 29.50
N ILE A 20 54.09 -25.16 30.63
CA ILE A 20 53.31 -24.90 31.86
C ILE A 20 53.63 -23.51 32.43
N LEU A 21 54.88 -23.08 32.39
CA LEU A 21 55.31 -21.77 32.86
C LEU A 21 54.68 -20.65 32.01
N GLU A 22 54.67 -20.82 30.69
CA GLU A 22 54.01 -19.89 29.76
C GLU A 22 52.51 -19.77 30.04
N GLU A 23 51.81 -20.90 30.24
CA GLU A 23 50.39 -20.91 30.60
C GLU A 23 50.12 -20.25 31.97
N ILE A 24 51.00 -20.48 32.95
CA ILE A 24 50.89 -19.84 34.28
C ILE A 24 51.07 -18.32 34.18
N GLU A 25 51.97 -17.84 33.31
CA GLU A 25 52.16 -16.41 33.09
C GLU A 25 50.94 -15.77 32.41
N LEU A 26 50.36 -16.42 31.41
CA LEU A 26 49.10 -15.99 30.78
C LEU A 26 47.96 -15.95 31.79
N GLN A 27 47.82 -16.97 32.65
CA GLN A 27 46.83 -16.97 33.71
C GLN A 27 47.05 -15.89 34.76
N LYS A 28 48.30 -15.58 35.12
CA LYS A 28 48.61 -14.47 36.05
C LYS A 28 48.28 -13.10 35.46
N ARG A 29 48.39 -12.94 34.14
CA ARG A 29 47.99 -11.72 33.43
C ARG A 29 46.47 -11.58 33.44
N HIS A 30 45.76 -12.65 33.09
CA HIS A 30 44.30 -12.69 33.12
C HIS A 30 43.72 -12.40 34.50
N ARG A 31 44.35 -12.92 35.58
CA ARG A 31 43.93 -12.61 36.95
C ARG A 31 44.07 -11.13 37.28
N ARG A 32 45.16 -10.48 36.85
CA ARG A 32 45.39 -9.05 37.06
C ARG A 32 44.41 -8.18 36.28
N GLU A 33 44.16 -8.52 35.02
CA GLU A 33 43.15 -7.83 34.20
C GLU A 33 41.74 -7.99 34.80
N MET A 34 41.45 -9.14 35.41
CA MET A 34 40.18 -9.37 36.11
C MET A 34 40.11 -8.59 37.44
N GLU A 35 41.23 -8.43 38.15
CA GLU A 35 41.32 -7.57 39.35
C GLU A 35 41.15 -6.09 38.99
N ASP A 36 41.78 -5.61 37.92
CA ASP A 36 41.65 -4.24 37.44
C ASP A 36 40.21 -3.95 36.98
N LEU A 37 39.61 -4.87 36.19
CA LEU A 37 38.21 -4.76 35.78
C LEU A 37 37.26 -4.76 36.99
N LYS A 38 37.53 -5.58 38.00
CA LYS A 38 36.76 -5.60 39.23
C LYS A 38 36.87 -4.27 39.98
N ASP A 39 38.07 -3.70 40.07
CA ASP A 39 38.31 -2.43 40.74
C ASP A 39 37.66 -1.26 39.98
N ASP A 40 37.71 -1.27 38.65
CA ASP A 40 37.03 -0.29 37.81
C ASP A 40 35.51 -0.42 37.88
N LEU A 41 34.97 -1.64 37.87
CA LEU A 41 33.55 -1.89 38.10
C LEU A 41 33.11 -1.47 39.51
N MET A 42 33.96 -1.66 40.52
CA MET A 42 33.69 -1.19 41.88
C MET A 42 33.67 0.35 41.94
N ARG A 43 34.55 1.04 41.21
CA ARG A 43 34.58 2.50 41.14
C ARG A 43 33.34 3.05 40.44
N VAL A 44 33.06 2.57 39.22
CA VAL A 44 31.87 2.98 38.46
C VAL A 44 30.59 2.59 39.20
N GLY A 45 30.55 1.41 39.80
CA GLY A 45 29.41 0.96 40.61
C GLY A 45 29.15 1.87 41.81
N LYS A 46 30.21 2.38 42.46
CA LYS A 46 30.09 3.34 43.55
C LYS A 46 29.58 4.70 43.06
N ASP A 47 30.08 5.20 41.94
CA ASP A 47 29.68 6.48 41.36
C ASP A 47 28.22 6.44 40.86
N VAL A 48 27.83 5.35 40.20
CA VAL A 48 26.44 5.10 39.78
C VAL A 48 25.53 4.94 40.98
N TYR A 49 25.96 4.24 42.03
CA TYR A 49 25.19 4.11 43.27
C TYR A 49 24.97 5.47 43.93
N GLN A 50 26.01 6.29 44.04
CA GLN A 50 25.93 7.60 44.67
C GLN A 50 25.05 8.56 43.86
N THR A 51 25.19 8.57 42.53
CA THR A 51 24.34 9.34 41.62
C THR A 51 22.89 8.87 41.68
N ALA A 52 22.65 7.56 41.70
CA ALA A 52 21.31 7.01 41.84
C ALA A 52 20.69 7.39 43.19
N VAL A 53 21.45 7.42 44.28
CA VAL A 53 20.96 7.85 45.59
C VAL A 53 20.58 9.34 45.59
N GLU A 54 21.38 10.21 44.97
CA GLU A 54 21.10 11.65 44.84
C GLU A 54 19.89 11.94 43.94
N GLU A 55 19.74 11.21 42.82
CA GLU A 55 18.61 11.33 41.89
C GLU A 55 17.33 10.68 42.46
N LEU A 56 17.45 9.59 43.21
CA LEU A 56 16.32 8.96 43.90
C LEU A 56 15.77 9.83 45.04
N ASP A 57 16.59 10.68 45.66
CA ASP A 57 16.14 11.67 46.64
C ASP A 57 15.24 12.75 45.98
N GLN A 58 15.47 13.05 44.69
CA GLN A 58 14.61 13.95 43.90
C GLN A 58 13.30 13.29 43.42
N ILE A 59 13.26 11.95 43.35
CA ILE A 59 12.07 11.15 42.94
C ILE A 59 11.35 10.55 44.18
N HIS A 60 11.74 10.94 45.40
CA HIS A 60 11.25 10.36 46.66
C HIS A 60 9.70 10.34 46.78
N ASP A 61 9.01 11.28 46.15
CA ASP A 61 7.54 11.34 46.13
C ASP A 61 6.86 10.21 45.32
N TYR A 62 7.59 9.53 44.42
CA TYR A 62 7.04 8.51 43.51
C TYR A 62 7.69 7.12 43.61
N VAL A 63 8.89 7.00 44.18
CA VAL A 63 9.62 5.73 44.27
C VAL A 63 10.16 5.54 45.69
N ASN A 64 9.65 4.53 46.40
CA ASN A 64 10.14 4.17 47.72
C ASN A 64 11.32 3.19 47.61
N SER A 65 12.27 3.22 48.55
CA SER A 65 13.36 2.22 48.65
C SER A 65 12.83 0.77 48.70
N ARG A 66 11.60 0.58 49.20
CA ARG A 66 10.89 -0.71 49.18
C ARG A 66 10.52 -1.16 47.76
N ASP A 67 10.16 -0.25 46.88
CA ASP A 67 9.76 -0.55 45.50
C ASP A 67 10.97 -0.95 44.66
N ILE A 68 12.13 -0.33 44.91
CA ILE A 68 13.41 -0.71 44.28
C ILE A 68 13.81 -2.12 44.70
N LEU A 69 13.73 -2.46 45.99
CA LEU A 69 14.00 -3.81 46.47
C LEU A 69 12.98 -4.82 45.94
N HIS A 70 11.73 -4.43 45.80
CA HIS A 70 10.70 -5.28 45.22
C HIS A 70 10.93 -5.53 43.72
N PHE A 71 11.31 -4.50 42.98
CA PHE A 71 11.68 -4.58 41.57
C PHE A 71 12.94 -5.44 41.38
N GLY A 72 13.97 -5.27 42.20
CA GLY A 72 15.17 -6.12 42.19
C GLY A 72 14.83 -7.58 42.45
N LYS A 73 14.02 -7.86 43.48
CA LYS A 73 13.51 -9.23 43.74
C LYS A 73 12.66 -9.76 42.59
N TYR A 74 11.83 -8.91 41.97
CA TYR A 74 10.99 -9.27 40.83
C TYR A 74 11.86 -9.62 39.61
N MET A 75 12.87 -8.82 39.30
CA MET A 75 13.85 -9.09 38.25
C MET A 75 14.59 -10.40 38.52
N LEU A 76 15.14 -10.59 39.72
CA LEU A 76 15.84 -11.82 40.13
C LEU A 76 14.94 -13.07 40.02
N ARG A 77 13.68 -12.97 40.45
CA ARG A 77 12.71 -14.06 40.34
C ARG A 77 12.35 -14.36 38.88
N ASN A 78 12.40 -13.37 38.01
CA ASN A 78 12.08 -13.47 36.59
C ASN A 78 13.32 -13.59 35.68
N VAL A 79 14.52 -13.82 36.22
CA VAL A 79 15.74 -13.99 35.41
C VAL A 79 15.57 -15.06 34.34
N ASN A 80 14.89 -16.15 34.65
CA ASN A 80 14.61 -17.22 33.68
C ASN A 80 13.70 -16.73 32.54
N THR A 81 12.71 -15.89 32.83
CA THR A 81 11.83 -15.29 31.82
C THR A 81 12.60 -14.31 30.96
N ILE A 82 13.38 -13.42 31.58
CA ILE A 82 14.21 -12.42 30.87
C ILE A 82 15.24 -13.13 29.99
N SER A 83 15.89 -14.18 30.50
CA SER A 83 16.84 -15.00 29.73
C SER A 83 16.18 -15.64 28.52
N LYS A 84 14.94 -16.15 28.64
CA LYS A 84 14.20 -16.69 27.49
C LYS A 84 13.86 -15.61 26.47
N VAL A 85 13.50 -14.40 26.90
CA VAL A 85 13.27 -13.28 25.99
C VAL A 85 14.56 -12.90 25.27
N ILE A 86 15.69 -12.83 25.97
CA ILE A 86 17.00 -12.55 25.37
C ILE A 86 17.36 -13.62 24.33
N GLN A 87 17.14 -14.90 24.62
CA GLN A 87 17.35 -16.00 23.66
C GLN A 87 16.44 -15.89 22.43
N GLN A 88 15.18 -15.46 22.61
CA GLN A 88 14.28 -15.20 21.48
C GLN A 88 14.74 -14.01 20.64
N LEU A 89 15.26 -12.96 21.26
CA LEU A 89 15.85 -11.82 20.55
C LEU A 89 17.11 -12.21 19.79
N GLU A 90 17.93 -13.11 20.34
CA GLU A 90 19.08 -13.69 19.66
C GLU A 90 18.62 -14.50 18.44
N SER A 91 17.62 -15.37 18.59
CA SER A 91 17.04 -16.12 17.47
C SER A 91 16.42 -15.21 16.39
N ALA A 92 15.77 -14.11 16.79
CA ALA A 92 15.23 -13.12 15.86
C ALA A 92 16.33 -12.35 15.12
N LYS A 93 17.42 -12.00 15.82
CA LYS A 93 18.61 -11.39 15.23
C LYS A 93 19.29 -12.36 14.27
N ASP A 94 19.42 -13.63 14.62
CA ASP A 94 20.03 -14.66 13.76
C ASP A 94 19.18 -14.84 12.51
N PHE A 95 17.85 -14.97 12.66
CA PHE A 95 16.94 -14.98 11.52
C PHE A 95 17.07 -13.73 10.64
N LEU A 96 17.14 -12.53 11.23
CA LEU A 96 17.33 -11.29 10.47
C LEU A 96 18.70 -11.25 9.78
N THR A 97 19.72 -11.83 10.38
CA THR A 97 21.07 -11.91 9.80
C THR A 97 21.08 -12.86 8.61
N ASP A 98 20.43 -14.02 8.75
CA ASP A 98 20.30 -15.03 7.70
C ASP A 98 19.37 -14.58 6.56
N ALA A 99 18.30 -13.86 6.90
CA ALA A 99 17.33 -13.32 5.94
C ALA A 99 17.79 -11.98 5.33
N SER A 100 18.77 -11.29 5.92
CA SER A 100 19.27 -9.98 5.44
C SER A 100 19.64 -9.98 3.96
N PRO A 101 20.34 -10.99 3.40
CA PRO A 101 20.61 -11.06 1.96
C PRO A 101 19.34 -11.14 1.11
N LEU A 102 18.39 -12.01 1.49
CA LEU A 102 17.12 -12.20 0.79
C LEU A 102 16.24 -10.93 0.85
N ILE A 103 16.20 -10.30 2.03
CA ILE A 103 15.46 -9.05 2.26
C ILE A 103 16.04 -7.93 1.40
N ARG A 104 17.37 -7.82 1.31
CA ARG A 104 18.02 -6.79 0.48
C ARG A 104 17.67 -6.94 -1.00
N GLU A 105 17.76 -8.15 -1.53
CA GLU A 105 17.39 -8.44 -2.93
C GLU A 105 15.91 -8.15 -3.17
N SER A 106 15.04 -8.63 -2.28
CA SER A 106 13.59 -8.41 -2.37
C SER A 106 13.22 -6.91 -2.30
N ILE A 107 13.91 -6.13 -1.46
CA ILE A 107 13.71 -4.68 -1.38
C ILE A 107 14.14 -4.00 -2.68
N ILE A 108 15.27 -4.42 -3.27
CA ILE A 108 15.75 -3.86 -4.54
C ILE A 108 14.76 -4.17 -5.67
N ASP A 109 14.29 -5.41 -5.78
CA ASP A 109 13.29 -5.81 -6.77
C ASP A 109 11.96 -5.07 -6.58
N PHE A 110 11.55 -4.89 -5.32
CA PHE A 110 10.37 -4.10 -4.99
C PHE A 110 10.54 -2.64 -5.41
N MET A 111 11.69 -2.02 -5.11
CA MET A 111 12.01 -0.65 -5.54
C MET A 111 12.02 -0.53 -7.06
N ALA A 112 12.59 -1.50 -7.78
CA ALA A 112 12.59 -1.52 -9.24
C ALA A 112 11.16 -1.60 -9.81
N LYS A 113 10.28 -2.40 -9.21
CA LYS A 113 8.85 -2.44 -9.59
C LYS A 113 8.12 -1.15 -9.28
N LEU A 114 8.39 -0.52 -8.14
CA LEU A 114 7.81 0.78 -7.80
C LEU A 114 8.26 1.86 -8.78
N ASP A 115 9.55 1.88 -9.14
CA ASP A 115 10.08 2.81 -10.16
C ASP A 115 9.45 2.54 -11.54
N GLU A 116 9.27 1.28 -11.93
CA GLU A 116 8.56 0.91 -13.15
C GLU A 116 7.11 1.43 -13.14
N PHE A 117 6.42 1.31 -12.00
CA PHE A 117 5.06 1.81 -11.83
C PHE A 117 5.00 3.34 -11.89
N ASP A 118 5.98 4.03 -11.29
CA ASP A 118 6.09 5.48 -11.36
C ASP A 118 6.35 5.96 -12.79
N ARG A 119 7.33 5.37 -13.48
CA ARG A 119 7.64 5.67 -14.89
C ARG A 119 6.47 5.40 -15.83
N LYS A 120 5.66 4.37 -15.55
CA LYS A 120 4.45 4.07 -16.33
C LYS A 120 3.27 4.99 -15.96
N GLY A 121 3.43 5.87 -14.96
CA GLY A 121 2.42 6.83 -14.54
C GLY A 121 1.30 6.23 -13.68
N TYR A 122 1.49 5.04 -13.09
CA TYR A 122 0.46 4.43 -12.25
C TYR A 122 0.15 5.28 -11.01
N PHE A 123 1.16 5.88 -10.38
CA PHE A 123 0.94 6.76 -9.23
C PHE A 123 0.16 8.02 -9.59
N GLU A 124 0.49 8.65 -10.73
CA GLU A 124 -0.25 9.80 -11.24
C GLU A 124 -1.69 9.42 -11.59
N PHE A 125 -1.89 8.31 -12.29
CA PHE A 125 -3.21 7.78 -12.61
C PHE A 125 -4.05 7.52 -11.35
N MET A 126 -3.49 6.85 -10.34
CA MET A 126 -4.17 6.58 -9.07
C MET A 126 -4.49 7.86 -8.30
N LYS A 127 -3.59 8.86 -8.33
CA LYS A 127 -3.82 10.17 -7.73
C LYS A 127 -4.97 10.91 -8.41
N GLU A 128 -5.01 10.92 -9.74
CA GLU A 128 -6.11 11.54 -10.49
C GLU A 128 -7.42 10.78 -10.29
N LEU A 129 -7.38 9.45 -10.28
CA LEU A 129 -8.54 8.61 -9.96
C LEU A 129 -9.07 8.94 -8.57
N GLY A 130 -8.19 9.09 -7.57
CA GLY A 130 -8.57 9.51 -6.22
C GLY A 130 -9.27 10.87 -6.20
N LYS A 131 -8.80 11.86 -6.96
CA LYS A 131 -9.47 13.17 -7.08
C LYS A 131 -10.84 13.06 -7.75
N VAL A 132 -10.98 12.20 -8.76
CA VAL A 132 -12.28 11.94 -9.39
C VAL A 132 -13.22 11.27 -8.40
N SER A 133 -12.76 10.25 -7.68
CA SER A 133 -13.53 9.57 -6.63
C SER A 133 -13.97 10.54 -5.54
N ASP A 134 -13.09 11.43 -5.08
CA ASP A 134 -13.42 12.47 -4.10
C ASP A 134 -14.53 13.38 -4.62
N ARG A 135 -14.40 13.92 -5.85
CA ARG A 135 -15.46 14.73 -6.48
C ARG A 135 -16.77 13.97 -6.63
N VAL A 136 -16.72 12.68 -6.96
CA VAL A 136 -17.92 11.85 -7.07
C VAL A 136 -18.60 11.71 -5.70
N VAL A 137 -17.84 11.39 -4.66
CA VAL A 137 -18.37 11.26 -3.29
C VAL A 137 -18.90 12.59 -2.74
N THR A 138 -18.28 13.72 -3.09
CA THR A 138 -18.77 15.04 -2.67
C THR A 138 -19.97 15.54 -3.48
N SER A 139 -20.10 15.12 -4.74
CA SER A 139 -21.15 15.63 -5.65
C SER A 139 -22.38 14.73 -5.71
N PHE A 140 -22.23 13.44 -5.39
CA PHE A 140 -23.29 12.45 -5.41
C PHE A 140 -23.48 11.90 -4.00
N ASN A 141 -24.72 11.88 -3.54
CA ASN A 141 -25.06 11.26 -2.27
C ASN A 141 -25.09 9.72 -2.42
N VAL A 142 -25.25 8.99 -1.30
CA VAL A 142 -25.26 7.53 -1.30
C VAL A 142 -26.43 6.96 -2.13
N GLU A 143 -27.58 7.63 -2.11
CA GLU A 143 -28.75 7.28 -2.93
C GLU A 143 -28.47 7.41 -4.44
N ASP A 144 -27.72 8.43 -4.86
CA ASP A 144 -27.33 8.66 -6.26
C ASP A 144 -26.41 7.55 -6.75
N ILE A 145 -25.42 7.15 -5.93
CA ILE A 145 -24.51 6.04 -6.25
C ILE A 145 -25.26 4.72 -6.33
N LYS A 146 -26.24 4.50 -5.44
CA LYS A 146 -27.08 3.30 -5.46
C LYS A 146 -27.94 3.24 -6.71
N SER A 147 -28.60 4.34 -7.06
CA SER A 147 -29.40 4.47 -8.28
C SER A 147 -28.55 4.29 -9.55
N LEU A 148 -27.30 4.79 -9.53
CA LEU A 148 -26.33 4.57 -10.60
C LEU A 148 -25.94 3.09 -10.71
N GLY A 149 -25.68 2.43 -9.59
CA GLY A 149 -25.37 1.00 -9.51
C GLY A 149 -26.51 0.13 -10.06
N ASP A 150 -27.75 0.43 -9.66
CA ASP A 150 -28.94 -0.29 -10.11
C ASP A 150 -29.18 -0.14 -11.63
N ASN A 151 -28.74 0.97 -12.23
CA ASN A 151 -28.88 1.26 -13.65
C ASN A 151 -27.58 1.11 -14.46
N VAL A 152 -26.50 0.62 -13.86
CA VAL A 152 -25.16 0.64 -14.48
C VAL A 152 -25.12 -0.16 -15.78
N VAL A 153 -25.82 -1.29 -15.84
CA VAL A 153 -25.90 -2.14 -17.05
C VAL A 153 -26.61 -1.40 -18.18
N THR A 154 -27.72 -0.72 -17.87
CA THR A 154 -28.47 0.08 -18.85
C THR A 154 -27.63 1.24 -19.39
N ILE A 155 -26.94 1.96 -18.51
CA ILE A 155 -26.07 3.08 -18.88
C ILE A 155 -24.92 2.58 -19.77
N LEU A 156 -24.24 1.49 -19.38
CA LEU A 156 -23.16 0.90 -20.16
C LEU A 156 -23.64 0.41 -21.54
N ASN A 157 -24.84 -0.19 -21.62
CA ASN A 157 -25.43 -0.57 -22.90
C ASN A 157 -25.77 0.64 -23.77
N THR A 158 -26.30 1.71 -23.19
CA THR A 158 -26.56 2.97 -23.92
C THR A 158 -25.27 3.58 -24.43
N VAL A 159 -24.24 3.69 -23.59
CA VAL A 159 -22.92 4.19 -24.00
C VAL A 159 -22.36 3.32 -25.12
N LYS A 160 -22.38 1.99 -24.98
CA LYS A 160 -21.97 1.05 -26.01
C LYS A 160 -22.71 1.30 -27.33
N ASN A 161 -24.03 1.45 -27.29
CA ASN A 161 -24.87 1.71 -28.47
C ASN A 161 -24.55 3.06 -29.13
N LEU A 162 -24.28 4.10 -28.35
CA LEU A 162 -23.88 5.42 -28.85
C LEU A 162 -22.47 5.41 -29.45
N THR A 163 -21.57 4.61 -28.90
CA THR A 163 -20.20 4.45 -29.43
C THR A 163 -20.10 3.51 -30.63
N GLN A 164 -21.21 2.97 -31.12
CA GLN A 164 -21.19 2.17 -32.36
C GLN A 164 -20.80 3.07 -33.55
N PRO A 165 -20.01 2.56 -34.52
CA PRO A 165 -19.53 3.34 -35.66
C PRO A 165 -20.63 4.11 -36.39
N ASP A 166 -21.76 3.45 -36.67
CA ASP A 166 -22.90 4.03 -37.39
C ASP A 166 -23.51 5.24 -36.65
N MET A 167 -23.60 5.16 -35.32
CA MET A 167 -24.15 6.24 -34.49
C MET A 167 -23.16 7.40 -34.37
N LEU A 168 -21.87 7.11 -34.18
CA LEU A 168 -20.82 8.14 -34.13
C LEU A 168 -20.73 8.92 -35.45
N HIS A 169 -20.81 8.23 -36.59
CA HIS A 169 -20.86 8.87 -37.90
C HIS A 169 -22.09 9.78 -38.04
N THR A 170 -23.26 9.32 -37.61
CA THR A 170 -24.51 10.11 -37.66
C THR A 170 -24.41 11.37 -36.80
N ILE A 171 -23.91 11.24 -35.56
CA ILE A 171 -23.73 12.37 -34.63
C ILE A 171 -22.72 13.38 -35.19
N ASN A 172 -21.58 12.92 -35.70
CA ASN A 172 -20.57 13.80 -36.29
C ASN A 172 -21.10 14.55 -37.52
N ASN A 173 -21.90 13.88 -38.36
CA ASN A 173 -22.55 14.52 -39.49
C ASN A 173 -23.55 15.59 -39.04
N ALA A 174 -24.38 15.30 -38.04
CA ALA A 174 -25.32 16.27 -37.48
C ALA A 174 -24.62 17.48 -36.85
N ILE A 175 -23.53 17.28 -36.11
CA ILE A 175 -22.71 18.36 -35.53
C ILE A 175 -22.09 19.22 -36.64
N ASN A 176 -21.59 18.60 -37.70
CA ASN A 176 -21.01 19.33 -38.84
C ASN A 176 -22.06 20.15 -39.59
N VAL A 177 -23.29 19.66 -39.71
CA VAL A 177 -24.42 20.42 -40.27
C VAL A 177 -24.76 21.59 -39.35
N TYR A 178 -24.92 21.37 -38.04
CA TYR A 178 -25.19 22.43 -37.07
C TYR A 178 -24.14 23.55 -37.08
N LYS A 179 -22.85 23.21 -37.12
CA LYS A 179 -21.75 24.20 -37.21
C LYS A 179 -21.78 25.03 -38.50
N LYS A 180 -22.35 24.50 -39.58
CA LYS A 180 -22.46 25.18 -40.88
C LYS A 180 -23.75 25.99 -41.01
N LEU A 181 -24.71 25.74 -40.13
CA LEU A 181 -25.98 26.42 -40.06
C LEU A 181 -25.80 27.70 -39.25
N ASP A 182 -25.26 28.75 -39.89
CA ASP A 182 -25.30 30.12 -39.38
C ASP A 182 -26.73 30.65 -39.62
N ILE A 183 -27.69 30.11 -38.87
CA ILE A 183 -29.11 30.41 -39.04
C ILE A 183 -29.41 31.73 -38.31
N GLU A 184 -29.02 32.84 -38.93
CA GLU A 184 -29.71 34.11 -38.71
C GLU A 184 -30.90 34.16 -39.66
N VAL A 185 -32.10 33.76 -39.20
CA VAL A 185 -33.36 33.95 -39.96
C VAL A 185 -33.65 35.45 -39.99
N THR A 186 -33.03 36.15 -40.92
CA THR A 186 -33.08 37.62 -41.04
C THR A 186 -34.21 38.09 -41.96
N GLU A 187 -34.80 37.21 -42.78
CA GLU A 187 -35.90 37.57 -43.67
C GLU A 187 -37.26 37.07 -43.17
N LYS A 188 -38.27 37.95 -43.27
CA LYS A 188 -39.66 37.64 -42.95
C LYS A 188 -40.18 36.55 -43.90
N VAL A 189 -40.20 35.32 -43.41
CA VAL A 189 -40.74 34.19 -44.15
C VAL A 189 -42.23 34.42 -44.40
N THR A 190 -42.63 34.53 -45.67
CA THR A 190 -44.03 34.71 -46.06
C THR A 190 -44.71 33.36 -46.28
N PHE A 191 -46.02 33.26 -46.03
CA PHE A 191 -46.80 32.01 -46.23
C PHE A 191 -46.62 31.37 -47.61
N LEU A 192 -46.52 32.19 -48.67
CA LEU A 192 -46.29 31.68 -50.03
C LEU A 192 -44.87 31.11 -50.20
N SER A 193 -43.87 31.73 -49.57
CA SER A 193 -42.49 31.26 -49.58
C SER A 193 -42.38 29.89 -48.90
N LEU A 194 -43.06 29.69 -47.77
CA LEU A 194 -43.13 28.38 -47.09
C LEU A 194 -43.77 27.30 -47.98
N LEU A 195 -44.87 27.63 -48.66
CA LEU A 195 -45.54 26.70 -49.58
C LEU A 195 -44.64 26.30 -50.75
N LYS A 196 -43.82 27.24 -51.24
CA LYS A 196 -42.81 26.96 -52.26
C LYS A 196 -41.67 26.10 -51.72
N GLU A 197 -41.20 26.38 -50.50
CA GLU A 197 -40.16 25.61 -49.78
C GLU A 197 -40.58 24.15 -49.56
N LEU A 198 -41.85 23.92 -49.22
CA LEU A 198 -42.42 22.58 -49.04
C LEU A 198 -42.50 21.79 -50.36
N ASN A 199 -42.50 22.48 -51.50
CA ASN A 199 -42.49 21.83 -52.80
C ASN A 199 -41.08 21.37 -53.22
N ASP A 200 -40.03 21.85 -52.54
CA ASP A 200 -38.64 21.51 -52.82
C ASP A 200 -38.36 20.00 -52.63
N PRO A 201 -37.58 19.36 -53.53
CA PRO A 201 -37.27 17.94 -53.44
C PRO A 201 -36.58 17.52 -52.12
N GLU A 202 -35.73 18.38 -51.54
CA GLU A 202 -35.02 18.08 -50.30
C GLU A 202 -35.98 18.13 -49.11
N THR A 203 -36.81 19.18 -49.02
CA THR A 203 -37.84 19.33 -47.98
C THR A 203 -38.84 18.17 -48.00
N LYS A 204 -39.27 17.72 -49.19
CA LYS A 204 -40.15 16.54 -49.31
C LYS A 204 -39.50 15.24 -48.84
N LYS A 205 -38.21 15.04 -49.14
CA LYS A 205 -37.45 13.87 -48.65
C LYS A 205 -37.33 13.92 -47.13
N GLY A 206 -37.02 15.08 -46.56
CA GLY A 206 -36.98 15.30 -45.11
C GLY A 206 -38.32 15.03 -44.43
N LEU A 207 -39.41 15.56 -44.98
CA LEU A 207 -40.77 15.34 -44.46
C LEU A 207 -41.18 13.87 -44.57
N THR A 208 -40.83 13.20 -45.68
CA THR A 208 -41.07 11.77 -45.86
C THR A 208 -40.30 10.94 -44.83
N PHE A 209 -39.04 11.29 -44.57
CA PHE A 209 -38.23 10.66 -43.52
C PHE A 209 -38.87 10.86 -42.15
N ALA A 210 -39.25 12.09 -41.79
CA ALA A 210 -39.90 12.40 -40.52
C ALA A 210 -41.19 11.58 -40.32
N ILE A 211 -42.04 11.51 -41.35
CA ILE A 211 -43.27 10.70 -41.31
C ILE A 211 -42.96 9.22 -41.13
N ARG A 212 -41.98 8.67 -41.87
CA ARG A 212 -41.58 7.25 -41.74
C ARG A 212 -40.98 6.95 -40.37
N PHE A 213 -40.15 7.84 -39.86
CA PHE A 213 -39.55 7.72 -38.54
C PHE A 213 -40.63 7.70 -37.43
N LEU A 214 -41.59 8.63 -37.49
CA LEU A 214 -42.72 8.67 -36.55
C LEU A 214 -43.58 7.41 -36.64
N LYS A 215 -43.85 6.90 -37.85
CA LYS A 215 -44.57 5.63 -38.03
C LYS A 215 -43.83 4.45 -37.41
N ASN A 216 -42.51 4.39 -37.56
CA ASN A 216 -41.70 3.31 -37.00
C ASN A 216 -41.65 3.37 -35.46
N LEU A 217 -41.48 4.57 -34.89
CA LEU A 217 -41.54 4.79 -33.44
C LEU A 217 -42.88 4.35 -32.84
N ALA A 218 -43.99 4.75 -33.46
CA ALA A 218 -45.32 4.38 -33.01
C ALA A 218 -45.55 2.86 -33.08
N ASN A 219 -45.03 2.20 -34.12
CA ASN A 219 -45.13 0.75 -34.28
C ASN A 219 -44.27 -0.02 -33.27
N GLU A 220 -43.05 0.44 -32.96
CA GLU A 220 -42.22 -0.20 -31.92
C GLU A 220 -42.87 -0.11 -30.53
N GLN A 221 -43.45 1.06 -30.19
CA GLN A 221 -44.21 1.23 -28.95
C GLN A 221 -45.46 0.34 -28.90
N ALA A 222 -46.19 0.21 -30.02
CA ALA A 222 -47.35 -0.67 -30.12
C ALA A 222 -46.99 -2.17 -30.01
N VAL A 223 -45.81 -2.58 -30.48
CA VAL A 223 -45.32 -3.96 -30.35
C VAL A 223 -44.86 -4.27 -28.93
N SER A 224 -44.24 -3.31 -28.22
CA SER A 224 -43.89 -3.47 -26.80
C SER A 224 -45.13 -3.60 -25.90
N ASN A 225 -46.14 -2.73 -26.08
CA ASN A 225 -47.38 -2.77 -25.29
C ASN A 225 -48.19 -4.08 -25.48
N ASN A 226 -48.16 -4.66 -26.69
CA ASN A 226 -48.83 -5.94 -26.98
C ASN A 226 -48.10 -7.16 -26.39
N LYS A 227 -46.80 -7.07 -26.10
CA LYS A 227 -46.07 -8.12 -25.39
C LYS A 227 -46.43 -8.12 -23.90
N GLU A 228 -46.53 -6.97 -23.26
CA GLU A 228 -46.94 -6.86 -21.85
C GLU A 228 -48.38 -7.34 -21.61
N THR A 229 -49.32 -7.04 -22.51
CA THR A 229 -50.73 -7.50 -22.37
C THR A 229 -50.92 -9.01 -22.57
N LYS A 230 -50.01 -9.69 -23.28
CA LYS A 230 -50.04 -11.17 -23.37
C LYS A 230 -49.51 -11.84 -22.12
N ILE A 231 -48.56 -11.22 -21.41
CA ILE A 231 -47.99 -11.78 -20.18
C ILE A 231 -49.01 -11.69 -19.03
N VAL A 232 -49.80 -10.61 -18.96
CA VAL A 232 -50.83 -10.42 -17.92
C VAL A 232 -52.05 -11.35 -18.10
N LYS A 233 -52.34 -11.81 -19.33
CA LYS A 233 -53.50 -12.70 -19.60
C LYS A 233 -53.21 -14.20 -19.42
N THR A 234 -52.02 -14.57 -18.96
CA THR A 234 -51.61 -15.97 -18.79
C THR A 234 -51.30 -16.34 -17.33
N ASN A 235 -51.74 -15.52 -16.37
CA ASN A 235 -51.76 -15.84 -14.94
C ASN A 235 -53.19 -15.91 -14.41
#